data_AF-A0AAU4UML5-F1
#
_entry.id   AF-A0AAU4UML5-F1
#
_cell.length_a   1.000
_cell.length_b   1.000
_cell.length_c   1.000
_cell.angle_alpha   90.00
_cell.angle_beta   90.00
_cell.angle_gamma   90.00
#
_symmetry.space_group_name_H-M   'P 1'
#
loop_
_entity.id
_entity.type
_entity.pdbx_description
1 polymer ?
#
loop_
_entity_poly.entity_id
_entity_poly.type
_entity_poly.pdbx_seq_one_letter_code
_entity_poly.pdbx_strand_id
1 'polypeptide(L)'
;MTAIFVSAVGVLGTVMGAALTAFIAARTERRRERSQDRVQLNDLRVEHQRWRRESRQVAYLSFLEALGNADRDNQAFFRELRAGHAPVPLDETRSAAIRLKFKDAESAGLVVVLEGPEAVAEAANNLVDQLSSLLQDVREYAEAVAADSHPTGDDNVHEAGMRFVAERKAFLRLARDALDEVTKHIQVLPETQP
;
A
#
# COMPACT_ATOMS: atom_id res chain seq x y z
N MET A 1 -70.42 45.23 -17.73
CA MET A 1 -69.17 44.96 -18.48
C MET A 1 -67.90 45.00 -17.61
N THR A 2 -67.93 45.52 -16.38
CA THR A 2 -66.74 45.63 -15.50
C THR A 2 -66.35 44.34 -14.76
N ALA A 3 -67.30 43.46 -14.44
CA ALA A 3 -67.04 42.22 -13.69
C ALA A 3 -66.20 41.16 -14.44
N ILE A 4 -66.28 41.14 -15.77
CA ILE A 4 -65.54 40.20 -16.63
C ILE A 4 -64.05 40.59 -16.73
N PHE A 5 -63.74 41.89 -16.67
CA PHE A 5 -62.36 42.38 -16.68
C PHE A 5 -61.63 42.09 -15.36
N VAL A 6 -62.32 42.18 -14.22
CA VAL A 6 -61.73 41.90 -12.90
C VAL A 6 -61.42 40.40 -12.73
N SER A 7 -62.30 39.52 -13.21
CA SER A 7 -62.05 38.07 -13.17
C SER A 7 -60.93 37.65 -14.13
N ALA A 8 -60.85 38.24 -15.32
CA ALA A 8 -59.77 37.98 -16.27
C ALA A 8 -58.39 38.36 -15.70
N VAL A 9 -58.28 39.51 -15.02
CA VAL A 9 -57.03 39.96 -14.38
C VAL A 9 -56.64 39.05 -13.20
N GLY A 10 -57.60 38.56 -12.42
CA GLY A 10 -57.35 37.63 -11.32
C GLY A 10 -56.81 36.27 -11.78
N VAL A 11 -57.40 35.70 -12.85
CA VAL A 11 -56.94 34.42 -13.43
C VAL A 11 -55.54 34.58 -14.03
N LEU A 12 -55.28 35.69 -14.74
CA LEU A 12 -53.97 35.97 -15.33
C LEU A 12 -52.88 36.14 -14.26
N GLY A 13 -53.18 36.83 -13.16
CA GLY A 13 -52.26 36.96 -12.02
C GLY A 13 -51.93 35.63 -11.35
N THR A 14 -52.90 34.72 -11.26
CA THR A 14 -52.71 33.39 -10.64
C THR A 14 -51.85 32.48 -11.53
N VAL A 15 -52.10 32.49 -12.84
CA VAL A 15 -51.29 31.75 -13.82
C VAL A 15 -49.85 32.26 -13.85
N MET A 16 -49.64 33.59 -13.79
CA MET A 16 -48.30 34.17 -13.76
C MET A 16 -47.56 33.85 -12.45
N GLY A 17 -48.24 33.91 -11.31
CA GLY A 17 -47.67 33.54 -10.00
C GLY A 17 -47.29 32.06 -9.91
N ALA A 18 -48.12 31.17 -10.43
CA ALA A 18 -47.83 29.73 -10.49
C ALA A 18 -46.63 29.43 -11.41
N ALA A 19 -46.57 30.07 -12.58
CA ALA A 19 -45.46 29.90 -13.52
C ALA A 19 -44.12 30.39 -12.94
N LEU A 20 -44.12 31.51 -12.23
CA LEU A 20 -42.91 32.07 -11.61
C LEU A 20 -42.42 31.17 -10.46
N THR A 21 -43.34 30.63 -9.67
CA THR A 21 -43.03 29.70 -8.57
C THR A 21 -42.46 28.37 -9.11
N ALA A 22 -43.07 27.82 -10.16
CA ALA A 22 -42.58 26.61 -10.84
C ALA A 22 -41.18 26.81 -11.46
N PHE A 23 -40.92 27.99 -12.04
CA PHE A 23 -39.61 28.32 -12.61
C PHE A 23 -38.51 28.46 -11.54
N ILE A 24 -38.82 29.11 -10.41
CA ILE A 24 -37.88 29.24 -9.28
C ILE A 24 -37.63 27.86 -8.66
N ALA A 25 -38.68 27.07 -8.41
CA ALA A 25 -38.58 25.72 -7.88
C ALA A 25 -37.67 24.84 -8.76
N ALA A 26 -37.92 24.80 -10.07
CA ALA A 26 -37.12 24.05 -11.03
C ALA A 26 -35.65 24.51 -11.08
N ARG A 27 -35.37 25.80 -10.88
CA ARG A 27 -34.00 26.33 -10.84
C ARG A 27 -33.29 25.99 -9.53
N THR A 28 -34.00 26.00 -8.41
CA THR A 28 -33.46 25.59 -7.10
C THR A 28 -33.22 24.09 -7.03
N GLU A 29 -34.10 23.29 -7.63
CA GLU A 29 -34.00 21.82 -7.66
C GLU A 29 -32.80 21.38 -8.52
N ARG A 30 -32.62 21.96 -9.71
CA ARG A 30 -31.40 21.74 -10.52
C ARG A 30 -30.10 22.15 -9.83
N ARG A 31 -30.13 23.14 -8.93
CA ARG A 31 -28.96 23.51 -8.12
C ARG A 31 -28.71 22.48 -7.02
N ARG A 32 -29.78 22.00 -6.36
CA ARG A 32 -29.71 20.96 -5.32
C ARG A 32 -29.23 19.62 -5.87
N GLU A 33 -29.77 19.17 -7.00
CA GLU A 33 -29.34 17.94 -7.69
C GLU A 33 -27.84 18.01 -8.01
N ARG A 34 -27.37 19.11 -8.63
CA ARG A 34 -25.94 19.28 -8.93
C ARG A 34 -25.05 19.33 -7.70
N SER A 35 -25.52 19.88 -6.58
CA SER A 35 -24.78 19.83 -5.32
C SER A 35 -24.76 18.43 -4.71
N GLN A 36 -25.88 17.70 -4.79
CA GLN A 36 -25.96 16.32 -4.30
C GLN A 36 -25.07 15.37 -5.10
N ASP A 37 -25.08 15.47 -6.43
CA ASP A 37 -24.20 14.68 -7.31
C ASP A 37 -22.72 14.94 -6.97
N ARG A 38 -22.35 16.20 -6.71
CA ARG A 38 -20.98 16.57 -6.32
C ARG A 38 -20.58 16.00 -4.97
N VAL A 39 -21.48 16.04 -3.98
CA VAL A 39 -21.23 15.45 -2.66
C VAL A 39 -21.07 13.94 -2.78
N GLN A 40 -21.96 13.25 -3.49
CA GLN A 40 -21.87 11.80 -3.71
C GLN A 40 -20.57 11.39 -4.42
N LEU A 41 -20.17 12.12 -5.47
CA LEU A 41 -18.91 11.85 -6.16
C LEU A 41 -17.68 12.09 -5.27
N ASN A 42 -17.73 13.09 -4.39
CA ASN A 42 -16.65 13.34 -3.43
C ASN A 42 -16.59 12.23 -2.37
N ASP A 43 -17.73 11.79 -1.85
CA ASP A 43 -17.82 10.71 -0.87
C ASP A 43 -17.24 9.41 -1.45
N LEU A 44 -17.63 9.04 -2.67
CA LEU A 44 -17.07 7.88 -3.38
C LEU A 44 -15.56 7.98 -3.59
N ARG A 45 -15.04 9.18 -3.88
CA ARG A 45 -13.59 9.40 -4.03
C ARG A 45 -12.84 9.23 -2.71
N VAL A 46 -13.39 9.75 -1.62
CA VAL A 46 -12.80 9.61 -0.27
C VAL A 46 -12.83 8.15 0.16
N GLU A 47 -13.95 7.45 -0.06
CA GLU A 47 -14.08 6.03 0.24
C GLU A 47 -13.06 5.20 -0.56
N HIS A 48 -12.96 5.43 -1.87
CA HIS A 48 -11.98 4.76 -2.71
C HIS A 48 -10.53 5.02 -2.25
N GLN A 49 -10.21 6.25 -1.83
CA GLN A 49 -8.90 6.59 -1.27
C GLN A 49 -8.63 5.86 0.04
N ARG A 50 -9.59 5.81 0.97
CA ARG A 50 -9.45 5.05 2.23
C ARG A 50 -9.23 3.57 1.96
N TRP A 51 -10.02 2.98 1.06
CA TRP A 51 -9.87 1.58 0.66
C TRP A 51 -8.49 1.30 0.06
N ARG A 52 -7.99 2.16 -0.83
CA ARG A 52 -6.62 2.04 -1.38
C ARG A 52 -5.54 2.14 -0.30
N ARG A 53 -5.70 3.04 0.67
CA ARG A 53 -4.76 3.17 1.80
C ARG A 53 -4.73 1.90 2.65
N GLU A 54 -5.90 1.38 3.01
CA GLU A 54 -6.02 0.15 3.82
C GLU A 54 -5.43 -1.06 3.09
N SER A 55 -5.76 -1.23 1.80
CA SER A 55 -5.21 -2.29 0.95
C SER A 55 -3.66 -2.26 0.92
N ARG A 56 -3.09 -1.08 0.65
CA ARG A 56 -1.64 -0.86 0.68
C ARG A 56 -1.03 -1.16 2.05
N GLN A 57 -1.65 -0.68 3.12
CA GLN A 57 -1.15 -0.89 4.47
C GLN A 57 -1.08 -2.38 4.80
N VAL A 58 -2.12 -3.14 4.46
CA VAL A 58 -2.15 -4.60 4.65
C VAL A 58 -1.05 -5.27 3.82
N ALA A 59 -0.93 -4.93 2.53
CA ALA A 59 0.10 -5.49 1.65
C ALA A 59 1.52 -5.23 2.18
N TYR A 60 1.82 -4.00 2.59
CA TYR A 60 3.14 -3.61 3.08
C TYR A 60 3.50 -4.31 4.39
N LEU A 61 2.53 -4.44 5.32
CA LEU A 61 2.75 -5.12 6.59
C LEU A 61 3.00 -6.63 6.39
N SER A 62 2.15 -7.29 5.60
CA SER A 62 2.31 -8.72 5.30
C SER A 62 3.66 -9.02 4.63
N PHE A 63 4.11 -8.15 3.72
CA PHE A 63 5.41 -8.28 3.08
C PHE A 63 6.58 -8.12 4.07
N LEU A 64 6.53 -7.10 4.93
CA LEU A 64 7.57 -6.88 5.94
C LEU A 64 7.63 -8.00 6.98
N GLU A 65 6.49 -8.58 7.34
CA GLU A 65 6.42 -9.73 8.23
C GLU A 65 7.05 -10.96 7.60
N ALA A 66 6.68 -11.30 6.36
CA ALA A 66 7.23 -12.43 5.63
C ALA A 66 8.75 -12.31 5.43
N LEU A 67 9.23 -11.12 5.00
CA LEU A 67 10.66 -10.81 4.90
C LEU A 67 11.37 -11.00 6.25
N GLY A 68 10.80 -10.44 7.32
CA GLY A 68 11.39 -10.52 8.66
C GLY A 68 11.45 -11.95 9.20
N ASN A 69 10.49 -12.80 8.85
CA ASN A 69 10.49 -14.21 9.25
C ASN A 69 11.56 -15.02 8.52
N ALA A 70 11.76 -14.80 7.22
CA ALA A 70 12.83 -15.45 6.47
C ALA A 70 14.22 -14.99 6.94
N ASP A 71 14.44 -13.68 7.09
CA ASP A 71 15.71 -13.10 7.53
C ASP A 71 16.07 -13.54 8.96
N ARG A 72 15.11 -13.54 9.90
CA ARG A 72 15.37 -13.95 11.28
C ARG A 72 15.88 -15.39 11.37
N ASP A 73 15.25 -16.30 10.62
CA ASP A 73 15.65 -17.71 10.59
C ASP A 73 17.02 -17.89 9.91
N ASN A 74 17.27 -17.15 8.82
CA ASN A 74 18.56 -17.17 8.14
C ASN A 74 19.69 -16.67 9.04
N GLN A 75 19.48 -15.57 9.76
CA GLN A 75 20.46 -15.05 10.72
C GLN A 75 20.67 -16.00 11.90
N ALA A 76 19.61 -16.66 12.38
CA ALA A 76 19.75 -17.68 13.42
C ALA A 76 20.61 -18.84 12.93
N PHE A 77 20.35 -19.32 11.72
CA PHE A 77 21.15 -20.36 11.08
C PHE A 77 22.61 -19.95 10.92
N PHE A 78 22.86 -18.75 10.39
CA PHE A 78 24.20 -18.21 10.24
C PHE A 78 24.96 -18.08 11.58
N ARG A 79 24.32 -17.57 12.63
CA ARG A 79 24.95 -17.45 13.96
C ARG A 79 25.33 -18.81 14.54
N GLU A 80 24.50 -19.82 14.34
CA GLU A 80 24.79 -21.19 14.79
C GLU A 80 25.96 -21.79 14.03
N LEU A 81 26.02 -21.62 12.70
CA LEU A 81 27.16 -22.05 11.88
C LEU A 81 28.47 -21.39 12.33
N ARG A 82 28.42 -20.09 12.63
CA ARG A 82 29.60 -19.33 13.10
C ARG A 82 30.06 -19.73 14.50
N ALA A 83 29.15 -20.16 15.38
CA ALA A 83 29.46 -20.62 16.73
C ALA A 83 29.91 -22.08 16.78
N GLY A 84 29.59 -22.87 15.75
CA GLY A 84 29.96 -24.28 15.64
C GLY A 84 31.46 -24.49 15.40
N HIS A 85 31.95 -25.68 15.74
CA HIS A 85 33.28 -26.13 15.34
C HIS A 85 33.15 -26.88 14.01
N ALA A 86 33.81 -26.37 12.97
CA ALA A 86 33.86 -27.06 11.69
C ALA A 86 34.59 -28.42 11.82
N PRO A 87 34.24 -29.42 11.00
CA PRO A 87 33.11 -29.42 10.06
C PRO A 87 31.76 -29.70 10.74
N VAL A 88 30.72 -28.98 10.29
CA VAL A 88 29.32 -29.23 10.68
C VAL A 88 28.55 -29.64 9.42
N PRO A 89 27.86 -30.81 9.40
CA PRO A 89 27.06 -31.21 8.25
C PRO A 89 26.00 -30.15 7.90
N LEU A 90 25.80 -29.90 6.60
CA LEU A 90 24.77 -28.99 6.14
C LEU A 90 23.37 -29.50 6.53
N ASP A 91 22.62 -28.68 7.26
CA ASP A 91 21.21 -28.95 7.55
C ASP A 91 20.34 -28.54 6.35
N GLU A 92 20.17 -29.48 5.42
CA GLU A 92 19.37 -29.31 4.21
C GLU A 92 17.88 -29.07 4.53
N THR A 93 17.36 -29.65 5.62
CA THR A 93 15.96 -29.48 6.00
C THR A 93 15.69 -28.06 6.47
N ARG A 94 16.59 -27.53 7.29
CA ARG A 94 16.50 -26.13 7.74
C ARG A 94 16.72 -25.15 6.58
N SER A 95 17.68 -25.44 5.70
CA SER A 95 17.94 -24.64 4.49
C SER A 95 16.70 -24.58 3.59
N ALA A 96 16.03 -25.72 3.39
CA ALA A 96 14.77 -25.79 2.64
C ALA A 96 13.63 -25.03 3.33
N ALA A 97 13.52 -25.11 4.66
CA ALA A 97 12.51 -24.38 5.42
C ALA A 97 12.68 -22.85 5.32
N ILE A 98 13.92 -22.36 5.39
CA ILE A 98 14.24 -20.94 5.16
C ILE A 98 13.87 -20.52 3.74
N ARG A 99 14.19 -21.36 2.74
CA ARG A 99 13.84 -21.10 1.34
C ARG A 99 12.32 -21.03 1.12
N LEU A 100 11.54 -21.84 1.83
CA LEU A 100 10.08 -21.77 1.76
C LEU A 100 9.56 -20.42 2.30
N LYS A 101 10.06 -19.96 3.44
CA LYS A 101 9.72 -18.64 4.00
C LYS A 101 10.10 -17.49 3.08
N PHE A 102 11.20 -17.63 2.35
CA PHE A 102 11.56 -16.68 1.30
C PHE A 102 10.51 -16.63 0.18
N LYS A 103 9.95 -17.77 -0.22
CA LYS A 103 8.87 -17.81 -1.22
C LYS A 103 7.58 -17.16 -0.74
N ASP A 104 7.29 -17.24 0.56
CA ASP A 104 6.20 -16.48 1.16
C ASP A 104 6.46 -14.97 1.06
N ALA A 105 7.70 -14.53 1.31
CA ALA A 105 8.09 -13.13 1.18
C ALA A 105 8.05 -12.62 -0.27
N GLU A 106 8.50 -13.42 -1.23
CA GLU A 106 8.38 -13.12 -2.67
C GLU A 106 6.91 -12.97 -3.07
N SER A 107 6.05 -13.89 -2.62
CA SER A 107 4.61 -13.86 -2.90
C SER A 107 3.94 -12.63 -2.29
N ALA A 108 4.29 -12.28 -1.06
CA ALA A 108 3.80 -11.04 -0.43
C ALA A 108 4.32 -9.78 -1.14
N GLY A 109 5.56 -9.82 -1.67
CA GLY A 109 6.14 -8.76 -2.49
C GLY A 109 5.34 -8.50 -3.77
N LEU A 110 4.84 -9.55 -4.43
CA LEU A 110 3.96 -9.39 -5.60
C LEU A 110 2.67 -8.63 -5.28
N VAL A 111 2.10 -8.83 -4.08
CA VAL A 111 0.93 -8.06 -3.65
C VAL A 111 1.28 -6.58 -3.46
N VAL A 112 2.47 -6.28 -2.95
CA VAL A 112 2.98 -4.91 -2.85
C VAL A 112 3.14 -4.26 -4.23
N VAL A 113 3.61 -5.00 -5.22
CA VAL A 113 3.72 -4.53 -6.62
C VAL A 113 2.35 -4.18 -7.20
N LEU A 114 1.30 -4.94 -6.87
CA LEU A 114 -0.07 -4.68 -7.34
C LEU A 114 -0.72 -3.47 -6.65
N GLU A 115 -0.49 -3.30 -5.36
CA GLU A 115 -1.19 -2.29 -4.56
C GLU A 115 -0.46 -0.94 -4.49
N GLY A 116 0.87 -0.99 -4.51
CA GLY A 116 1.74 0.16 -4.30
C GLY A 116 1.91 1.05 -5.54
N PRO A 117 2.36 2.30 -5.34
CA PRO A 117 2.93 3.09 -6.43
C PRO A 117 4.24 2.47 -6.93
N GLU A 118 4.63 2.80 -8.16
CA GLU A 118 5.80 2.25 -8.86
C GLU A 118 7.08 2.26 -8.01
N ALA A 119 7.41 3.39 -7.36
CA ALA A 119 8.59 3.48 -6.51
C ALA A 119 8.58 2.50 -5.32
N VAL A 120 7.42 2.19 -4.75
CA VAL A 120 7.29 1.20 -3.66
C VAL A 120 7.40 -0.22 -4.22
N ALA A 121 6.86 -0.47 -5.42
CA ALA A 121 6.98 -1.74 -6.11
C ALA A 121 8.43 -2.08 -6.46
N GLU A 122 9.18 -1.11 -7.00
CA GLU A 122 10.62 -1.25 -7.27
C GLU A 122 11.40 -1.55 -5.98
N ALA A 123 11.15 -0.80 -4.91
CA ALA A 123 11.80 -1.02 -3.63
C ALA A 123 11.46 -2.40 -3.02
N ALA A 124 10.25 -2.92 -3.25
CA ALA A 124 9.87 -4.26 -2.81
C ALA A 124 10.64 -5.34 -3.58
N ASN A 125 10.77 -5.21 -4.90
CA ASN A 125 11.56 -6.13 -5.72
C ASN A 125 13.04 -6.12 -5.30
N ASN A 126 13.63 -4.93 -5.13
CA ASN A 126 15.01 -4.81 -4.65
C ASN A 126 15.22 -5.49 -3.29
N LEU A 127 14.25 -5.40 -2.37
CA LEU A 127 14.28 -6.09 -1.09
C LEU A 127 14.28 -7.62 -1.23
N VAL A 128 13.44 -8.16 -2.13
CA VAL A 128 13.42 -9.60 -2.41
C VAL A 128 14.77 -10.04 -2.99
N ASP A 129 15.35 -9.27 -3.90
CA ASP A 129 16.66 -9.57 -4.50
C ASP A 129 17.79 -9.54 -3.45
N GLN A 130 17.80 -8.54 -2.57
CA GLN A 130 18.79 -8.46 -1.48
C GLN A 130 18.62 -9.62 -0.49
N LEU A 131 17.38 -9.99 -0.13
CA LEU A 131 17.16 -11.15 0.72
C LEU A 131 17.62 -12.43 0.03
N SER A 132 17.31 -12.61 -1.26
CA SER A 132 17.76 -13.78 -2.04
C SER A 132 19.28 -13.89 -2.04
N SER A 133 19.98 -12.78 -2.24
CA SER A 133 21.45 -12.72 -2.19
C SER A 133 21.98 -13.08 -0.80
N LEU A 134 21.39 -12.53 0.26
CA LEU A 134 21.78 -12.84 1.64
C LEU A 134 21.56 -14.32 2.01
N LEU A 135 20.46 -14.93 1.55
CA LEU A 135 20.22 -16.36 1.74
C LEU A 135 21.26 -17.21 1.02
N GLN A 136 21.65 -16.79 -0.19
CA GLN A 136 22.68 -17.46 -0.97
C GLN A 136 24.04 -17.38 -0.28
N ASP A 137 24.45 -16.21 0.20
CA ASP A 137 25.73 -16.03 0.89
C ASP A 137 25.81 -16.87 2.18
N VAL A 138 24.71 -16.96 2.94
CA VAL A 138 24.65 -17.84 4.13
C VAL A 138 24.72 -19.31 3.77
N ARG A 139 24.09 -19.72 2.67
CA ARG A 139 24.18 -21.10 2.16
C ARG A 139 25.61 -21.44 1.74
N GLU A 140 26.26 -20.57 0.98
CA GLU A 140 27.65 -20.76 0.56
C GLU A 140 28.60 -20.85 1.76
N TYR A 141 28.37 -20.02 2.78
CA TYR A 141 29.08 -20.12 4.06
C TYR A 141 28.86 -21.49 4.73
N ALA A 142 27.61 -21.96 4.78
CA ALA A 142 27.28 -23.26 5.37
C ALA A 142 27.95 -24.42 4.63
N GLU A 143 27.97 -24.38 3.29
CA GLU A 143 28.65 -25.36 2.44
C GLU A 143 30.17 -25.36 2.68
N ALA A 144 30.79 -24.19 2.85
CA ALA A 144 32.21 -24.08 3.18
C ALA A 144 32.55 -24.66 4.57
N VAL A 145 31.71 -24.38 5.58
CA VAL A 145 31.84 -24.96 6.93
C VAL A 145 31.69 -26.49 6.89
N ALA A 146 30.75 -27.02 6.10
CA ALA A 146 30.56 -28.46 5.97
C ALA A 146 31.76 -29.15 5.28
N ALA A 147 32.44 -28.45 4.38
CA ALA A 147 33.61 -28.94 3.67
C ALA A 147 34.93 -28.80 4.45
N ASP A 148 34.90 -28.39 5.72
CA ASP A 148 36.08 -28.06 6.55
C ASP A 148 37.02 -27.03 5.89
N SER A 149 36.47 -26.21 5.00
CA SER A 149 37.18 -25.11 4.38
C SER A 149 37.18 -23.92 5.34
N HIS A 150 38.29 -23.18 5.46
CA HIS A 150 38.30 -21.94 6.23
C HIS A 150 37.26 -20.98 5.64
N PRO A 151 36.15 -20.70 6.33
CA PRO A 151 35.05 -19.97 5.73
C PRO A 151 35.42 -18.50 5.63
N THR A 152 35.86 -18.05 4.45
CA THR A 152 36.16 -16.63 4.16
C THR A 152 34.91 -15.80 3.86
N GLY A 153 33.72 -16.40 3.93
CA GLY A 153 32.44 -15.76 3.56
C GLY A 153 31.77 -14.92 4.65
N ASP A 154 32.33 -14.79 5.86
CA ASP A 154 31.74 -14.00 6.97
C ASP A 154 31.53 -12.54 6.55
N ASP A 155 32.51 -11.96 5.84
CA ASP A 155 32.45 -10.58 5.33
C ASP A 155 31.36 -10.41 4.26
N ASN A 156 31.18 -11.41 3.37
CA ASN A 156 30.14 -11.38 2.33
C ASN A 156 28.74 -11.38 2.95
N VAL A 157 28.49 -12.30 3.90
CA VAL A 157 27.21 -12.38 4.62
C VAL A 157 26.94 -11.08 5.38
N HIS A 158 27.98 -10.50 6.00
CA HIS A 158 27.85 -9.23 6.71
C HIS A 158 27.49 -8.08 5.76
N GLU A 159 28.19 -7.95 4.63
CA GLU A 159 27.94 -6.92 3.63
C GLU A 159 26.54 -7.04 3.03
N ALA A 160 26.11 -8.26 2.65
CA ALA A 160 24.77 -8.53 2.16
C ALA A 160 23.70 -8.20 3.21
N GLY A 161 23.95 -8.52 4.48
CA GLY A 161 23.06 -8.16 5.59
C GLY A 161 22.92 -6.64 5.74
N MET A 162 24.02 -5.89 5.62
CA MET A 162 23.99 -4.43 5.68
C MET A 162 23.24 -3.82 4.49
N ARG A 163 23.43 -4.35 3.27
CA ARG A 163 22.67 -3.94 2.08
C ARG A 163 21.18 -4.20 2.26
N PHE A 164 20.79 -5.39 2.74
CA PHE A 164 19.40 -5.74 3.03
C PHE A 164 18.75 -4.77 4.05
N VAL A 165 19.45 -4.45 5.13
CA VAL A 165 18.95 -3.48 6.13
C VAL A 165 18.78 -2.08 5.54
N ALA A 166 19.71 -1.64 4.67
CA ALA A 166 19.61 -0.34 4.00
C ALA A 166 18.39 -0.28 3.07
N GLU A 167 18.20 -1.29 2.22
CA GLU A 167 17.04 -1.38 1.33
C GLU A 167 15.72 -1.46 2.10
N ARG A 168 15.70 -2.19 3.23
CA ARG A 168 14.52 -2.26 4.09
C ARG A 168 14.11 -0.88 4.62
N LYS A 169 15.08 -0.06 5.01
CA LYS A 169 14.83 1.31 5.45
C LYS A 169 14.33 2.19 4.30
N ALA A 170 14.90 2.03 3.10
CA ALA A 170 14.47 2.76 1.91
C ALA A 170 13.01 2.45 1.57
N PHE A 171 12.64 1.16 1.55
CA PHE A 171 11.27 0.70 1.37
C PHE A 171 10.32 1.29 2.41
N LEU A 172 10.66 1.20 3.70
CA LEU A 172 9.81 1.72 4.79
C LEU A 172 9.51 3.21 4.63
N ARG A 173 10.49 4.00 4.19
CA ARG A 173 10.30 5.43 3.90
C ARG A 173 9.30 5.62 2.77
N LEU A 174 9.50 4.95 1.64
CA LEU A 174 8.63 5.05 0.46
C LEU A 174 7.21 4.57 0.77
N ALA A 175 7.07 3.46 1.48
CA ALA A 175 5.79 2.90 1.90
C ALA A 175 5.02 3.88 2.80
N ARG A 176 5.72 4.53 3.74
CA ARG A 176 5.11 5.56 4.59
C ARG A 176 4.66 6.77 3.77
N ASP A 177 5.52 7.28 2.90
CA ASP A 177 5.20 8.43 2.05
C ASP A 177 3.96 8.14 1.17
N ALA A 178 3.86 6.91 0.64
CA ALA A 178 2.72 6.46 -0.17
C ALA A 178 1.40 6.35 0.63
N LEU A 179 1.46 6.04 1.93
CA LEU A 179 0.30 6.04 2.83
C LEU A 179 -0.10 7.46 3.26
N ASP A 180 0.89 8.34 3.45
CA ASP A 180 0.69 9.74 3.82
C ASP A 180 0.14 10.57 2.65
N GLU A 181 0.55 10.29 1.40
CA GLU A 181 0.03 10.94 0.19
C GLU A 181 -1.49 10.76 0.06
N VAL A 182 -1.99 9.55 0.31
CA VAL A 182 -3.43 9.26 0.28
C VAL A 182 -4.15 10.08 1.36
N THR A 183 -3.52 10.25 2.53
CA THR A 183 -4.08 11.04 3.63
C THR A 183 -4.17 12.54 3.27
N LYS A 184 -3.17 13.08 2.58
CA LYS A 184 -3.19 14.48 2.10
C LYS A 184 -4.31 14.72 1.08
N HIS A 185 -4.54 13.78 0.16
CA HIS A 185 -5.63 13.90 -0.82
C HIS A 185 -7.02 13.86 -0.17
N ILE A 186 -7.18 13.18 0.96
CA ILE A 186 -8.42 13.19 1.75
C ILE A 186 -8.64 14.56 2.42
N GLN A 187 -7.57 15.23 2.89
CA GLN A 187 -7.68 16.51 3.63
C GLN A 187 -7.88 17.76 2.76
N VAL A 188 -7.48 17.72 1.48
CA VAL A 188 -7.54 18.89 0.57
C VAL A 188 -8.95 19.09 -0.03
N LEU A 189 -9.90 18.17 0.19
CA LEU A 189 -11.30 18.40 -0.18
C LEU A 189 -11.89 19.49 0.74
N PRO A 190 -12.24 20.68 0.20
CA PRO A 190 -12.68 21.77 1.05
C PRO A 190 -14.05 21.42 1.64
N GLU A 191 -14.19 21.65 2.94
CA GLU A 191 -15.47 21.93 3.56
C GLU A 191 -16.17 22.96 2.69
N THR A 192 -17.21 22.54 1.97
CA THR A 192 -18.07 23.46 1.25
C THR A 192 -18.67 24.39 2.29
N GLN A 193 -18.12 25.60 2.41
CA GLN A 193 -18.68 26.66 3.23
C GLN A 193 -20.15 26.90 2.83
N PRO A 194 -21.02 27.16 3.82
CA PRO A 194 -22.48 27.17 3.67
C PRO A 194 -23.01 28.26 2.73
#